data_AF-W7EUU4-F1
#
_entry.id   AF-W7EUU4-F1
#
_cell.length_a   1.000
_cell.length_b   1.000
_cell.length_c   1.000
_cell.angle_alpha   90.00
_cell.angle_beta   90.00
_cell.angle_gamma   90.00
#
_symmetry.space_group_name_H-M   'P 1'
#
loop_
_entity.id
_entity.type
_entity.pdbx_description
1 polymer ?
#
loop_
_entity_poly.entity_id
_entity_poly.type
_entity_poly.pdbx_seq_one_letter_code
_entity_poly.pdbx_strand_id
1 'polypeptide(L)'
;MRLLQIESNGNLVLKHFDTGHEIPPYAILSHTWGRREALYDDLGKFKVVQDISGKLGAIWQKVRFCAEQAKRDDLDYFWLDTCCIDRPNDLEVEEAVNSAYKWYKNSKRYYVLLSDFKINSLEGDGKLAFRKSKWFTRSGTIVELLAPSSIGFFSIAGTRLGDKESLKRIIHEITRIPLKALSKSDLSNFSEDRAYCLLGLFDCHMPLIYGEGRDRALKRLMREIMGETSEKIRRWLSPPDPSTNYHKERKKQAPETSVWLLEGSEFKQWKSSVDSVLPSPLWLQESPGFRKTIMSSTIIEYLQQHYQEYIDRVTIYFYFDPNDERKQSLEHMLRSLLYQLLQHSATIPKGIEALFLSHQSGEKQPSIHALIEAIRKAVQDFSQVYIVLDALHECANLPELLLNFVQAVARWNAPNLRLVMSSRREIDIWLFLRGYPSLQGDRKLLHGEPTFMEVKQRVQHRLSYDNESGRRDQNADLRKKMEHALALGDEGM
;
A
#
# COMPACT_ATOMS: atom_id res chain seq x y z
N MET A 1 6.50 -20.16 24.89
CA MET A 1 7.93 -20.05 24.47
C MET A 1 8.79 -20.96 25.34
N ARG A 2 9.74 -21.69 24.75
CA ARG A 2 10.66 -22.57 25.50
C ARG A 2 12.08 -22.01 25.52
N LEU A 3 12.70 -21.89 26.70
CA LEU A 3 14.08 -21.40 26.86
C LEU A 3 14.97 -22.48 27.48
N LEU A 4 16.23 -22.51 27.07
CA LEU A 4 17.26 -23.35 27.66
C LEU A 4 17.92 -22.63 28.83
N GLN A 5 18.32 -23.41 29.84
CA GLN A 5 19.12 -22.99 30.98
C GLN A 5 20.17 -24.05 31.29
N ILE A 6 21.39 -23.62 31.67
CA ILE A 6 22.37 -24.52 32.28
C ILE A 6 22.25 -24.39 33.81
N GLU A 7 21.88 -25.48 34.47
CA GLU A 7 21.82 -25.55 35.92
C GLU A 7 23.22 -25.60 36.55
N SER A 8 23.31 -25.34 37.86
CA SER A 8 24.56 -25.37 38.63
C SER A 8 25.30 -26.73 38.57
N ASN A 9 24.57 -27.82 38.31
CA ASN A 9 25.09 -29.17 38.11
C ASN A 9 25.64 -29.42 36.67
N GLY A 10 25.54 -28.44 35.78
CA GLY A 10 25.97 -28.53 34.38
C GLY A 10 24.95 -29.19 33.43
N ASN A 11 23.74 -29.49 33.91
CA ASN A 11 22.68 -30.04 33.07
C ASN A 11 22.01 -28.94 32.25
N LEU A 12 21.69 -29.28 31.01
CA LEU A 12 20.90 -28.42 30.12
C LEU A 12 19.42 -28.78 30.28
N VAL A 13 18.62 -27.79 30.67
CA VAL A 13 17.19 -27.97 30.93
C VAL A 13 16.39 -27.02 30.05
N LEU A 14 15.27 -27.52 29.52
CA LEU A 14 14.31 -26.74 28.75
C LEU A 14 13.16 -26.31 29.65
N LYS A 15 12.89 -25.02 29.75
CA LYS A 15 11.79 -24.44 30.54
C LYS A 15 10.72 -23.86 29.63
N HIS A 16 9.46 -24.19 29.91
CA HIS A 16 8.29 -23.65 29.20
C HIS A 16 7.78 -22.38 29.89
N PHE A 17 7.43 -21.38 29.09
CA PHE A 17 6.83 -20.12 29.52
C PHE A 17 5.56 -19.86 28.71
N ASP A 18 4.40 -19.86 29.36
CA ASP A 18 3.09 -19.69 28.70
C ASP A 18 2.80 -18.24 28.31
N THR A 19 1.87 -18.05 27.38
CA THR A 19 1.35 -16.75 26.93
C THR A 19 0.62 -16.03 28.07
N GLY A 20 1.29 -15.05 28.69
CA GLY A 20 0.74 -14.21 29.77
C GLY A 20 1.65 -14.11 31.00
N HIS A 21 2.66 -14.96 31.12
CA HIS A 21 3.69 -14.85 32.14
C HIS A 21 4.86 -13.98 31.67
N GLU A 22 5.53 -13.32 32.63
CA GLU A 22 6.72 -12.53 32.37
C GLU A 22 7.85 -13.47 31.91
N ILE A 23 8.26 -13.33 30.64
CA ILE A 23 9.38 -14.09 30.08
C ILE A 23 10.67 -13.45 30.63
N PRO A 24 11.55 -14.22 31.31
CA PRO A 24 12.79 -13.68 31.88
C PRO A 24 13.72 -13.19 30.76
N PRO A 25 14.69 -12.29 31.02
CA PRO A 25 15.67 -11.89 30.02
C PRO A 25 16.41 -13.09 29.43
N TYR A 26 16.56 -13.11 28.10
CA TYR A 26 17.20 -14.23 27.40
C TYR A 26 18.04 -13.77 26.20
N ALA A 27 18.95 -14.64 25.80
CA ALA A 27 19.70 -14.53 24.55
C ALA A 27 19.13 -15.44 23.44
N ILE A 28 19.41 -15.10 22.19
CA ILE A 28 19.10 -15.95 21.03
C ILE A 28 20.37 -16.23 20.24
N LEU A 29 20.56 -17.48 19.81
CA LEU A 29 21.51 -17.82 18.75
C LEU A 29 20.82 -17.88 17.40
N SER A 30 21.34 -17.12 16.45
CA SER A 30 21.01 -17.21 15.04
C SER A 30 21.25 -18.59 14.47
N HIS A 31 20.37 -19.02 13.57
CA HIS A 31 20.39 -20.37 13.06
C HIS A 31 20.92 -20.49 11.62
N THR A 32 22.18 -20.89 11.43
CA THR A 32 22.65 -21.37 10.11
C THR A 32 22.87 -22.88 10.15
N TRP A 33 21.97 -23.66 9.55
CA TRP A 33 22.08 -25.13 9.47
C TRP A 33 23.45 -25.61 9.03
N GLY A 34 24.08 -26.39 9.89
CA GLY A 34 25.27 -27.19 9.68
C GLY A 34 24.92 -28.67 9.50
N ARG A 35 25.94 -29.50 9.25
CA ARG A 35 25.73 -30.93 8.96
C ARG A 35 25.34 -31.76 10.19
N ARG A 36 25.57 -31.27 11.41
CA ARG A 36 25.34 -31.97 12.69
C ARG A 36 25.06 -30.95 13.78
N GLU A 37 23.89 -30.99 14.39
CA GLU A 37 23.46 -30.06 15.43
C GLU A 37 22.60 -30.77 16.47
N ALA A 38 22.62 -30.28 17.70
CA ALA A 38 21.74 -30.77 18.75
C ALA A 38 20.28 -30.42 18.44
N LEU A 39 19.41 -31.42 18.55
CA LEU A 39 17.98 -31.32 18.30
C LEU A 39 17.19 -31.35 19.62
N TYR A 40 15.91 -30.99 19.53
CA TYR A 40 14.94 -31.10 20.64
C TYR A 40 14.97 -32.48 21.30
N ASP A 41 14.98 -33.55 20.50
CA ASP A 41 15.02 -34.93 20.98
C ASP A 41 16.34 -35.32 21.67
N ASP A 42 17.41 -34.54 21.51
CA ASP A 42 18.70 -34.80 22.15
C ASP A 42 18.77 -34.24 23.58
N LEU A 43 17.81 -33.39 23.96
CA LEU A 43 17.75 -32.77 25.29
C LEU A 43 17.52 -33.83 26.38
N GLY A 44 18.23 -33.70 27.50
CA GLY A 44 18.16 -34.65 28.62
C GLY A 44 18.92 -35.97 28.42
N LYS A 45 19.37 -36.29 27.20
CA LYS A 45 20.14 -37.51 26.90
C LYS A 45 21.65 -37.36 27.18
N PHE A 46 22.16 -36.13 27.25
CA PHE A 46 23.59 -35.84 27.37
C PHE A 46 23.88 -34.71 28.36
N LYS A 47 24.99 -34.81 29.10
CA LYS A 47 25.49 -33.73 29.96
C LYS A 47 26.43 -32.83 29.14
N VAL A 48 25.99 -31.60 28.85
CA VAL A 48 26.73 -30.63 28.01
C VAL A 48 28.15 -30.37 28.51
N VAL A 49 28.37 -30.44 29.83
CA VAL A 49 29.66 -30.14 30.46
C VAL A 49 30.65 -31.33 30.45
N GLN A 50 30.19 -32.57 30.23
CA GLN A 50 31.05 -33.77 30.36
C GLN A 50 31.42 -34.44 29.02
N ASP A 51 30.66 -34.24 27.94
CA ASP A 51 30.95 -34.83 26.61
C ASP A 51 31.89 -33.95 25.76
N ILE A 52 33.10 -33.70 26.27
CA ILE A 52 34.07 -32.76 25.68
C ILE A 52 34.88 -33.38 24.52
N SER A 53 34.99 -34.71 24.42
CA SER A 53 35.88 -35.37 23.46
C SER A 53 35.14 -36.24 22.44
N GLY A 54 35.35 -35.95 21.14
CA GLY A 54 34.93 -36.82 20.03
C GLY A 54 33.87 -36.23 19.10
N LYS A 55 33.20 -37.11 18.33
CA LYS A 55 32.20 -36.73 17.30
C LYS A 55 30.97 -35.99 17.86
N LEU A 56 30.67 -36.12 19.16
CA LEU A 56 29.55 -35.45 19.83
C LEU A 56 29.83 -33.98 20.16
N GLY A 57 31.09 -33.59 20.38
CA GLY A 57 31.43 -32.19 20.69
C GLY A 57 31.06 -31.21 19.58
N ALA A 58 31.05 -31.68 18.32
CA ALA A 58 30.62 -30.89 17.16
C ALA A 58 29.10 -30.64 17.12
N ILE A 59 28.29 -31.58 17.66
CA ILE A 59 26.82 -31.48 17.70
C ILE A 59 26.40 -30.38 18.67
N TRP A 60 27.06 -30.31 19.84
CA TRP A 60 26.75 -29.38 20.92
C TRP A 60 27.48 -28.04 20.85
N GLN A 61 28.34 -27.84 19.85
CA GLN A 61 29.20 -26.64 19.75
C GLN A 61 28.40 -25.33 19.80
N LYS A 62 27.27 -25.24 19.07
CA LYS A 62 26.41 -24.06 19.03
C LYS A 62 25.73 -23.79 20.37
N VAL A 63 25.17 -24.83 20.98
CA VAL A 63 24.52 -24.76 22.29
C VAL A 63 25.52 -24.29 23.35
N ARG A 64 26.72 -24.87 23.35
CA ARG A 64 27.82 -24.48 24.24
C ARG A 64 28.23 -23.02 24.03
N PHE A 65 28.46 -22.61 22.78
CA PHE A 65 28.79 -21.23 22.46
C PHE A 65 27.73 -20.27 22.99
N CYS A 66 26.45 -20.55 22.70
CA CYS A 66 25.34 -19.70 23.13
C CYS A 66 25.25 -19.61 24.65
N ALA A 67 25.37 -20.74 25.36
CA ALA A 67 25.30 -20.77 26.82
C ALA A 67 26.47 -20.02 27.48
N GLU A 68 27.70 -20.24 27.00
CA GLU A 68 28.88 -19.53 27.50
C GLU A 68 28.78 -18.02 27.22
N GLN A 69 28.30 -17.64 26.03
CA GLN A 69 28.18 -16.23 25.66
C GLN A 69 27.03 -15.54 26.41
N ALA A 70 25.88 -16.21 26.58
CA ALA A 70 24.77 -15.72 27.39
C ALA A 70 25.22 -15.48 28.85
N LYS A 71 25.97 -16.42 29.42
CA LYS A 71 26.55 -16.27 30.77
C LYS A 71 27.52 -15.08 30.87
N ARG A 72 28.35 -14.84 29.84
CA ARG A 72 29.23 -13.64 29.79
C ARG A 72 28.44 -12.33 29.70
N ASP A 73 27.23 -12.37 29.15
CA ASP A 73 26.30 -11.24 29.04
C ASP A 73 25.29 -11.18 30.21
N ASP A 74 25.51 -11.96 31.29
CA ASP A 74 24.66 -12.01 32.50
C ASP A 74 23.22 -12.48 32.22
N LEU A 75 23.08 -13.50 31.38
CA LEU A 75 21.80 -14.11 31.00
C LEU A 75 21.79 -15.60 31.34
N ASP A 76 20.84 -16.00 32.21
CA ASP A 76 20.64 -17.41 32.59
C ASP A 76 19.93 -18.23 31.51
N TYR A 77 19.14 -17.55 30.67
CA TYR A 77 18.30 -18.17 29.66
C TYR A 77 18.75 -17.85 28.25
N PHE A 78 18.64 -18.84 27.38
CA PHE A 78 18.96 -18.67 25.96
C PHE A 78 18.09 -19.57 25.08
N TRP A 79 18.06 -19.25 23.79
CA TRP A 79 17.20 -19.92 22.82
C TRP A 79 17.96 -20.29 21.55
N LEU A 80 17.70 -21.50 21.06
CA LEU A 80 18.13 -21.99 19.75
C LEU A 80 16.96 -22.74 19.11
N ASP A 81 16.66 -22.46 17.84
CA ASP A 81 15.56 -23.06 17.10
C ASP A 81 15.62 -24.61 17.06
N THR A 82 16.81 -25.21 16.93
CA THR A 82 16.97 -26.66 16.84
C THR A 82 16.60 -27.39 18.12
N CYS A 83 16.78 -26.74 19.27
CA CYS A 83 16.55 -27.30 20.60
C CYS A 83 15.26 -26.81 21.24
N CYS A 84 14.78 -25.62 20.87
CA CYS A 84 13.63 -24.99 21.51
C CYS A 84 12.33 -25.12 20.70
N ILE A 85 12.36 -25.76 19.52
CA ILE A 85 11.17 -26.06 18.71
C ILE A 85 11.09 -27.58 18.50
N ASP A 86 9.96 -28.18 18.86
CA ASP A 86 9.65 -29.57 18.56
C ASP A 86 9.20 -29.69 17.10
N ARG A 87 10.14 -30.00 16.21
CA ARG A 87 9.92 -29.96 14.76
C ARG A 87 8.88 -30.96 14.24
N PRO A 88 8.76 -32.18 14.80
CA PRO A 88 7.66 -33.09 14.47
C PRO A 88 6.26 -32.55 14.78
N ASN A 89 6.13 -31.51 15.61
CA ASN A 89 4.84 -30.90 15.94
C ASN A 89 4.56 -29.71 15.02
N ASP A 90 3.80 -29.94 13.96
CA ASP A 90 3.48 -28.93 12.94
C ASP A 90 2.83 -27.66 13.53
N LEU A 91 1.94 -27.82 14.53
CA LEU A 91 1.31 -26.70 15.24
C LEU A 91 2.33 -25.84 15.98
N GLU A 92 3.34 -26.47 16.58
CA GLU A 92 4.39 -25.78 17.32
C GLU A 92 5.39 -25.10 16.38
N VAL A 93 5.72 -25.73 15.25
CA VAL A 93 6.53 -25.12 14.20
C VAL A 93 5.84 -23.88 13.65
N GLU A 94 4.53 -23.95 13.38
CA GLU A 94 3.72 -22.82 12.95
C GLU A 94 3.71 -21.70 13.99
N GLU A 95 3.42 -22.02 15.27
CA GLU A 95 3.43 -21.04 16.36
C GLU A 95 4.81 -20.37 16.52
N ALA A 96 5.90 -21.15 16.38
CA ALA A 96 7.26 -20.66 16.48
C ALA A 96 7.64 -19.74 15.31
N VAL A 97 7.22 -20.06 14.09
CA VAL A 97 7.39 -19.20 12.92
C VAL A 97 6.65 -17.87 13.11
N ASN A 98 5.41 -17.93 13.59
CA ASN A 98 4.57 -16.74 13.83
C ASN A 98 5.11 -15.88 14.99
N SER A 99 5.71 -16.50 16.01
CA SER A 99 6.23 -15.80 17.19
C SER A 99 7.68 -15.33 17.05
N ALA A 100 8.42 -15.80 16.04
CA ALA A 100 9.87 -15.59 15.91
C ALA A 100 10.27 -14.11 15.98
N TYR A 101 9.59 -13.23 15.24
CA TYR A 101 9.90 -11.79 15.26
C TYR A 101 9.77 -11.20 16.68
N LYS A 102 8.67 -11.53 17.38
CA LYS A 102 8.41 -11.06 18.74
C LYS A 102 9.50 -11.55 19.71
N TRP A 103 9.90 -12.82 19.58
CA TRP A 103 10.99 -13.37 20.39
C TRP A 103 12.32 -12.67 20.11
N TYR A 104 12.63 -12.42 18.84
CA TYR A 104 13.87 -11.77 18.44
C TYR A 104 13.93 -10.33 18.93
N LYS A 105 12.82 -9.59 18.82
CA LYS A 105 12.67 -8.22 19.30
C LYS A 105 12.82 -8.10 20.81
N ASN A 106 12.26 -9.05 21.56
CA ASN A 106 12.26 -9.03 23.03
C ASN A 106 13.54 -9.66 23.63
N SER A 107 14.38 -10.29 22.82
CA SER A 107 15.67 -10.81 23.28
C SER A 107 16.59 -9.68 23.76
N LYS A 108 17.33 -9.94 24.84
CA LYS A 108 18.31 -8.98 25.39
C LYS A 108 19.60 -8.96 24.58
N ARG A 109 19.97 -10.12 24.03
CA ARG A 109 21.13 -10.34 23.18
C ARG A 109 20.78 -11.27 22.04
N TYR A 110 21.24 -10.94 20.84
CA TYR A 110 21.15 -11.79 19.67
C TYR A 110 22.54 -12.08 19.13
N TYR A 111 22.89 -13.36 19.00
CA TYR A 111 24.22 -13.80 18.59
C TYR A 111 24.16 -14.42 17.20
N VAL A 112 24.99 -13.92 16.28
CA VAL A 112 25.16 -14.49 14.95
C VAL A 112 26.47 -15.27 14.93
N LEU A 113 26.38 -16.60 14.96
CA LEU A 113 27.54 -17.49 14.82
C LEU A 113 27.70 -17.92 13.36
N LEU A 114 28.73 -17.40 12.69
CA LEU A 114 29.01 -17.67 11.28
C LEU A 114 29.74 -19.01 11.13
N SER A 115 28.98 -20.08 10.90
CA SER A 115 29.50 -21.45 10.83
C SER A 115 30.48 -21.71 9.67
N ASP A 116 30.41 -20.90 8.62
CA ASP A 116 31.29 -20.95 7.46
C ASP A 116 32.45 -19.93 7.51
N PHE A 117 32.54 -19.15 8.58
CA PHE A 117 33.59 -18.15 8.76
C PHE A 117 34.66 -18.65 9.75
N LYS A 118 35.76 -19.16 9.21
CA LYS A 118 36.90 -19.73 9.98
C LYS A 118 37.97 -18.71 10.34
N ILE A 119 37.93 -17.52 9.75
CA ILE A 119 38.90 -16.45 10.00
C ILE A 119 38.54 -15.76 11.34
N ASN A 120 39.52 -15.33 12.11
CA ASN A 120 39.31 -14.72 13.45
C ASN A 120 39.39 -13.19 13.45
N SER A 121 39.55 -12.55 12.29
CA SER A 121 39.57 -11.08 12.16
C SER A 121 38.82 -10.62 10.90
N LEU A 122 38.36 -9.37 10.92
CA LEU A 122 37.80 -8.67 9.75
C LEU A 122 38.85 -7.79 9.06
N GLU A 123 40.11 -8.22 9.07
CA GLU A 123 41.22 -7.56 8.36
C GLU A 123 41.59 -8.35 7.11
N GLY A 124 42.09 -7.64 6.08
CA GLY A 124 42.45 -8.23 4.79
C GLY A 124 41.33 -9.10 4.19
N ASP A 125 41.63 -10.37 3.95
CA ASP A 125 40.71 -11.37 3.38
C ASP A 125 39.49 -11.67 4.27
N GLY A 126 39.54 -11.33 5.55
CA GLY A 126 38.43 -11.50 6.49
C GLY A 126 37.16 -10.74 6.05
N LYS A 127 37.30 -9.53 5.49
CA LYS A 127 36.14 -8.78 4.96
C LYS A 127 35.52 -9.44 3.75
N LEU A 128 36.32 -10.09 2.90
CA LEU A 128 35.82 -10.78 1.72
C LEU A 128 35.09 -12.06 2.11
N ALA A 129 35.66 -12.84 3.04
CA ALA A 129 35.02 -14.04 3.57
C ALA A 129 33.70 -13.72 4.29
N PHE A 130 33.62 -12.59 5.00
CA PHE A 130 32.39 -12.18 5.71
C PHE A 130 31.26 -11.90 4.72
N ARG A 131 31.57 -11.21 3.61
CA ARG A 131 30.61 -10.95 2.51
C ARG A 131 30.11 -12.22 1.83
N LYS A 132 30.90 -13.29 1.84
CA LYS A 132 30.55 -14.58 1.24
C LYS A 132 29.87 -15.53 2.21
N SER A 133 29.64 -15.13 3.46
CA SER A 133 29.00 -16.01 4.43
C SER A 133 27.58 -16.36 4.00
N LYS A 134 27.26 -17.65 4.06
CA LYS A 134 25.93 -18.23 3.83
C LYS A 134 24.87 -17.62 4.74
N TRP A 135 25.26 -17.05 5.88
CA TRP A 135 24.31 -16.37 6.74
C TRP A 135 23.60 -15.22 6.00
N PHE A 136 24.28 -14.51 5.09
CA PHE A 136 23.67 -13.40 4.34
C PHE A 136 22.74 -13.83 3.21
N THR A 137 22.76 -15.10 2.82
CA THR A 137 21.95 -15.63 1.71
C THR A 137 20.66 -16.31 2.17
N ARG A 138 20.35 -16.26 3.47
CA ARG A 138 19.17 -16.90 4.06
C ARG A 138 17.96 -15.96 4.02
N SER A 139 16.77 -16.53 3.90
CA SER A 139 15.51 -15.80 3.98
C SER A 139 15.28 -15.17 5.36
N GLY A 140 15.72 -15.82 6.44
CA GLY A 140 15.57 -15.31 7.81
C GLY A 140 16.44 -14.08 8.15
N THR A 141 17.51 -13.84 7.42
CA THR A 141 18.55 -12.84 7.75
C THR A 141 18.01 -11.43 7.97
N ILE A 142 17.01 -11.02 7.19
CA ILE A 142 16.42 -9.68 7.30
C ILE A 142 15.72 -9.53 8.65
N VAL A 143 14.90 -10.52 9.04
CA VAL A 143 14.16 -10.51 10.31
C VAL A 143 15.16 -10.54 11.48
N GLU A 144 16.21 -11.36 11.36
CA GLU A 144 17.27 -11.45 12.37
C GLU A 144 18.11 -10.17 12.50
N LEU A 145 18.23 -9.34 11.45
CA LEU A 145 18.92 -8.04 11.49
C LEU A 145 18.07 -6.90 12.07
N LEU A 146 16.75 -6.96 11.81
CA LEU A 146 15.84 -5.84 12.07
C LEU A 146 15.08 -5.98 13.39
N ALA A 147 14.75 -7.20 13.83
CA ALA A 147 13.98 -7.39 15.05
C ALA A 147 14.80 -7.11 16.32
N PRO A 148 16.00 -7.70 16.51
CA PRO A 148 16.75 -7.50 17.75
C PRO A 148 17.39 -6.11 17.84
N SER A 149 17.35 -5.53 19.04
CA SER A 149 18.01 -4.26 19.33
C SER A 149 19.54 -4.38 19.42
N SER A 150 20.05 -5.54 19.87
CA SER A 150 21.46 -5.79 20.12
C SER A 150 21.93 -7.08 19.44
N ILE A 151 22.76 -6.96 18.40
CA ILE A 151 23.29 -8.10 17.64
C ILE A 151 24.82 -8.14 17.71
N GLY A 152 25.38 -9.28 18.10
CA GLY A 152 26.82 -9.55 18.03
C GLY A 152 27.16 -10.63 17.00
N PHE A 153 28.18 -10.39 16.18
CA PHE A 153 28.68 -11.34 15.16
C PHE A 153 29.92 -12.06 15.65
N PHE A 154 29.97 -13.38 15.45
CA PHE A 154 31.03 -14.25 15.94
C PHE A 154 31.48 -15.24 14.86
N SER A 155 32.78 -15.56 14.84
CA SER A 155 33.31 -16.67 14.04
C SER A 155 32.92 -18.01 14.64
N ILE A 156 33.04 -19.11 13.89
CA ILE A 156 32.76 -20.46 14.42
C ILE A 156 33.63 -20.85 15.62
N ALA A 157 34.77 -20.19 15.81
CA ALA A 157 35.64 -20.35 16.98
C ALA A 157 35.15 -19.59 18.22
N GLY A 158 34.05 -18.81 18.10
CA GLY A 158 33.52 -17.97 19.16
C GLY A 158 34.18 -16.59 19.26
N THR A 159 35.05 -16.22 18.32
CA THR A 159 35.73 -14.91 18.30
C THR A 159 34.74 -13.82 17.88
N ARG A 160 34.60 -12.76 18.69
CA ARG A 160 33.73 -11.61 18.37
C ARG A 160 34.31 -10.81 17.19
N LEU A 161 33.54 -10.68 16.12
CA LEU A 161 33.90 -9.96 14.91
C LEU A 161 33.41 -8.50 14.93
N GLY A 162 32.34 -8.22 15.66
CA GLY A 162 31.73 -6.89 15.77
C GLY A 162 30.26 -6.96 16.16
N ASP A 163 29.58 -5.83 16.09
CA ASP A 163 28.13 -5.71 16.29
C ASP A 163 27.44 -5.07 15.09
N LYS A 164 26.10 -5.03 15.13
CA LYS A 164 25.29 -4.42 14.06
C LYS A 164 25.74 -3.01 13.71
N GLU A 165 26.11 -2.20 14.70
CA GLU A 165 26.47 -0.80 14.49
C GLU A 165 27.88 -0.67 13.91
N SER A 166 28.85 -1.44 14.44
CA SER A 166 30.22 -1.45 13.92
C SER A 166 30.30 -2.03 12.50
N LEU A 167 29.41 -2.95 12.14
CA LEU A 167 29.39 -3.63 10.85
C LEU A 167 28.34 -3.10 9.87
N LYS A 168 27.55 -2.08 10.25
CA LYS A 168 26.38 -1.58 9.48
C LYS A 168 26.68 -1.29 8.02
N ARG A 169 27.87 -0.75 7.72
CA ARG A 169 28.26 -0.39 6.34
C ARG A 169 28.46 -1.63 5.48
N ILE A 170 29.17 -2.64 6.00
CA ILE A 170 29.39 -3.90 5.27
C ILE A 170 28.07 -4.66 5.15
N ILE A 171 27.24 -4.67 6.19
CA ILE A 171 25.90 -5.28 6.16
C ILE A 171 25.02 -4.60 5.11
N HIS A 172 25.02 -3.27 5.03
CA HIS A 172 24.32 -2.51 4.00
C HIS A 172 24.84 -2.85 2.59
N GLU A 173 26.15 -2.92 2.40
CA GLU A 173 26.76 -3.29 1.10
C GLU A 173 26.30 -4.68 0.62
N ILE A 174 26.19 -5.66 1.54
CA ILE A 174 25.76 -7.04 1.23
C ILE A 174 24.25 -7.11 1.02
N THR A 175 23.47 -6.62 1.97
CA THR A 175 22.00 -6.83 2.05
C THR A 175 21.20 -5.77 1.29
N ARG A 176 21.83 -4.62 0.98
CA ARG A 176 21.17 -3.42 0.44
C ARG A 176 20.09 -2.84 1.35
N ILE A 177 20.02 -3.23 2.63
CA ILE A 177 19.14 -2.61 3.62
C ILE A 177 19.65 -1.19 3.90
N PRO A 178 18.84 -0.12 3.78
CA PRO A 178 19.28 1.24 4.05
C PRO A 178 19.93 1.39 5.43
N LEU A 179 21.02 2.16 5.53
CA LEU A 179 21.72 2.38 6.80
C LEU A 179 20.79 2.89 7.90
N LYS A 180 19.83 3.76 7.53
CA LYS A 180 18.81 4.25 8.46
C LYS A 180 17.92 3.13 9.02
N ALA A 181 17.54 2.15 8.19
CA ALA A 181 16.73 1.01 8.59
C ALA A 181 17.47 0.04 9.54
N LEU A 182 18.80 -0.07 9.39
CA LEU A 182 19.66 -0.86 10.31
C LEU A 182 19.83 -0.18 11.68
N SER A 183 19.72 1.15 11.74
CA SER A 183 19.84 1.94 12.97
C SER A 183 18.49 2.28 13.62
N LYS A 184 17.38 2.35 12.86
CA LYS A 184 16.01 2.56 13.34
C LYS A 184 15.01 1.84 12.40
N SER A 185 14.03 1.16 12.98
CA SER A 185 13.00 0.36 12.32
C SER A 185 12.07 1.19 11.41
N ASP A 186 12.48 1.47 10.17
CA ASP A 186 11.62 2.05 9.13
C ASP A 186 11.82 1.28 7.81
N LEU A 187 10.72 0.77 7.25
CA LEU A 187 10.68 -0.46 6.43
C LEU A 187 10.08 -0.26 5.02
N SER A 188 10.19 0.94 4.45
CA SER A 188 9.43 1.36 3.27
C SER A 188 9.96 0.94 1.88
N ASN A 189 10.96 0.05 1.71
CA ASN A 189 11.54 -0.26 0.37
C ASN A 189 12.06 -1.71 0.18
N PHE A 190 11.26 -2.68 -0.34
CA PHE A 190 11.70 -4.10 -0.48
C PHE A 190 11.14 -4.89 -1.72
N SER A 191 11.71 -6.08 -2.05
CA SER A 191 11.49 -6.96 -3.26
C SER A 191 10.66 -8.24 -3.04
N GLU A 192 10.44 -9.11 -4.05
CA GLU A 192 9.55 -10.31 -4.04
C GLU A 192 9.83 -11.28 -2.88
N ASP A 193 11.04 -11.83 -2.80
CA ASP A 193 11.46 -12.71 -1.69
C ASP A 193 11.38 -12.01 -0.32
N ARG A 194 11.40 -10.67 -0.33
CA ARG A 194 11.26 -9.85 0.87
C ARG A 194 9.80 -9.56 1.22
N ALA A 195 8.86 -9.63 0.27
CA ALA A 195 7.43 -9.56 0.55
C ALA A 195 7.03 -10.71 1.50
N TYR A 196 7.51 -11.92 1.22
CA TYR A 196 7.28 -13.06 2.10
C TYR A 196 7.99 -12.93 3.45
N CYS A 197 9.14 -12.23 3.53
CA CYS A 197 9.80 -11.93 4.81
C CYS A 197 9.01 -10.92 5.68
N LEU A 198 8.08 -10.16 5.09
CA LEU A 198 7.22 -9.20 5.80
C LEU A 198 5.97 -9.87 6.40
N LEU A 199 5.68 -11.15 6.09
CA LEU A 199 4.54 -11.87 6.66
C LEU A 199 4.59 -11.91 8.19
N GLY A 200 5.76 -12.27 8.73
CA GLY A 200 6.01 -12.26 10.17
C GLY A 200 6.20 -10.86 10.78
N LEU A 201 6.41 -9.82 9.96
CA LEU A 201 6.48 -8.44 10.44
C LEU A 201 5.10 -7.86 10.75
N PHE A 202 4.07 -8.32 10.04
CA PHE A 202 2.72 -7.77 10.08
C PHE A 202 1.65 -8.80 10.49
N ASP A 203 2.06 -9.98 10.98
CA ASP A 203 1.16 -11.03 11.50
C ASP A 203 0.12 -11.50 10.45
N CYS A 204 0.62 -11.90 9.27
CA CYS A 204 -0.17 -12.15 8.06
C CYS A 204 -0.03 -13.59 7.56
N HIS A 205 -1.14 -14.23 7.17
CA HIS A 205 -1.15 -15.60 6.63
C HIS A 205 -1.51 -15.65 5.14
N MET A 206 -0.60 -16.09 4.27
CA MET A 206 -0.92 -16.35 2.86
C MET A 206 -0.13 -17.54 2.28
N PRO A 207 -0.73 -18.35 1.40
CA PRO A 207 -0.03 -19.44 0.70
C PRO A 207 1.15 -18.94 -0.16
N LEU A 208 2.33 -19.53 0.00
CA LEU A 208 3.51 -19.22 -0.82
C LEU A 208 3.31 -19.75 -2.26
N ILE A 209 3.38 -18.87 -3.26
CA ILE A 209 3.32 -19.27 -4.68
C ILE A 209 4.65 -18.88 -5.33
N TYR A 210 5.50 -19.88 -5.57
CA TYR A 210 6.78 -19.68 -6.24
C TYR A 210 6.58 -19.47 -7.74
N GLY A 211 7.23 -18.43 -8.28
CA GLY A 211 7.10 -18.04 -9.68
C GLY A 211 5.90 -17.11 -9.96
N GLU A 212 5.24 -16.57 -8.92
CA GLU A 212 4.10 -15.66 -9.11
C GLU A 212 4.49 -14.21 -9.45
N GLY A 213 5.73 -13.81 -9.19
CA GLY A 213 6.29 -12.50 -9.52
C GLY A 213 6.07 -11.45 -8.42
N ARG A 214 7.06 -10.55 -8.25
CA ARG A 214 7.15 -9.50 -7.21
C ARG A 214 5.83 -8.79 -6.94
N ASP A 215 5.21 -8.25 -7.98
CA ASP A 215 4.04 -7.40 -7.82
C ASP A 215 2.83 -8.19 -7.35
N ARG A 216 2.74 -9.47 -7.72
CA ARG A 216 1.64 -10.36 -7.32
C ARG A 216 1.79 -10.82 -5.87
N ALA A 217 3.01 -11.20 -5.47
CA ALA A 217 3.34 -11.55 -4.09
C ALA A 217 3.13 -10.35 -3.14
N LEU A 218 3.63 -9.16 -3.49
CA LEU A 218 3.47 -7.94 -2.69
C LEU A 218 2.00 -7.52 -2.55
N LYS A 219 1.20 -7.64 -3.62
CA LYS A 219 -0.22 -7.29 -3.61
C LYS A 219 -1.07 -8.24 -2.76
N ARG A 220 -0.67 -9.52 -2.66
CA ARG A 220 -1.29 -10.49 -1.73
C ARG A 220 -0.86 -10.23 -0.29
N LEU A 221 0.41 -9.95 -0.06
CA LEU A 221 0.92 -9.56 1.25
C LEU A 221 0.22 -8.30 1.76
N MET A 222 0.15 -7.23 0.96
CA MET A 222 -0.57 -6.00 1.34
C MET A 222 -2.04 -6.28 1.66
N ARG A 223 -2.66 -7.30 1.07
CA ARG A 223 -4.04 -7.68 1.40
C ARG A 223 -4.15 -8.28 2.81
N GLU A 224 -3.19 -9.09 3.21
CA GLU A 224 -3.11 -9.63 4.58
C GLU A 224 -2.70 -8.54 5.59
N ILE A 225 -1.69 -7.71 5.28
CA ILE A 225 -1.17 -6.63 6.15
C ILE A 225 -2.24 -5.61 6.49
N MET A 226 -3.08 -5.29 5.52
CA MET A 226 -4.13 -4.31 5.72
C MET A 226 -5.23 -4.82 6.67
N GLY A 227 -5.19 -6.10 7.08
CA GLY A 227 -6.00 -6.68 8.14
C GLY A 227 -7.45 -6.95 7.73
N GLU A 228 -8.12 -7.79 8.53
CA GLU A 228 -9.53 -8.14 8.33
C GLU A 228 -10.41 -6.88 8.22
N THR A 229 -10.08 -5.82 8.97
CA THR A 229 -10.76 -4.52 8.94
C THR A 229 -10.60 -3.81 7.60
N SER A 230 -9.41 -3.76 6.97
CA SER A 230 -9.29 -3.11 5.66
C SER A 230 -10.02 -3.87 4.58
N GLU A 231 -10.00 -5.20 4.61
CA GLU A 231 -10.73 -6.01 3.65
C GLU A 231 -12.25 -5.86 3.85
N LYS A 232 -12.70 -5.79 5.10
CA LYS A 232 -14.09 -5.44 5.45
C LYS A 232 -14.46 -4.04 4.94
N ILE A 233 -13.62 -3.02 5.12
CA ILE A 233 -13.85 -1.66 4.60
C ILE A 233 -13.93 -1.66 3.07
N ARG A 234 -13.02 -2.37 2.40
CA ARG A 234 -13.00 -2.49 0.95
C ARG A 234 -14.26 -3.16 0.41
N ARG A 235 -14.73 -4.23 1.06
CA ARG A 235 -16.01 -4.90 0.73
C ARG A 235 -17.20 -4.01 1.04
N TRP A 236 -17.18 -3.32 2.17
CA TRP A 236 -18.22 -2.40 2.61
C TRP A 236 -18.47 -1.26 1.60
N LEU A 237 -17.39 -0.72 1.02
CA LEU A 237 -17.51 0.29 -0.04
C LEU A 237 -18.24 -0.23 -1.28
N SER A 238 -18.14 -1.53 -1.59
CA SER A 238 -18.76 -2.19 -2.74
C SER A 238 -18.71 -1.34 -4.03
N PRO A 239 -17.51 -1.03 -4.53
CA PRO A 239 -17.36 -0.17 -5.70
C PRO A 239 -17.71 -0.92 -6.99
N PRO A 240 -18.30 -0.27 -8.01
CA PRO A 240 -18.24 -0.79 -9.37
C PRO A 240 -16.80 -0.69 -9.92
N ASP A 241 -16.44 -1.58 -10.85
CA ASP A 241 -15.11 -1.65 -11.44
C ASP A 241 -15.00 -0.84 -12.75
N PRO A 242 -14.33 0.32 -12.75
CA PRO A 242 -14.17 1.15 -13.94
C PRO A 242 -13.10 0.61 -14.91
N SER A 243 -12.27 -0.35 -14.51
CA SER A 243 -11.20 -0.90 -15.36
C SER A 243 -11.75 -1.66 -16.57
N THR A 244 -12.96 -2.21 -16.43
CA THR A 244 -13.69 -2.87 -17.52
C THR A 244 -13.95 -1.93 -18.69
N ASN A 245 -14.33 -0.67 -18.42
CA ASN A 245 -14.50 0.38 -19.43
C ASN A 245 -13.14 0.78 -20.02
N TYR A 246 -12.15 1.03 -19.17
CA TYR A 246 -10.79 1.36 -19.61
C TYR A 246 -10.25 0.32 -20.60
N HIS A 247 -10.25 -0.97 -20.24
CA HIS A 247 -9.75 -2.05 -21.10
C HIS A 247 -10.57 -2.23 -22.38
N LYS A 248 -11.90 -2.02 -22.32
CA LYS A 248 -12.77 -2.06 -23.51
C LYS A 248 -12.37 -0.99 -24.53
N GLU A 249 -12.05 0.22 -24.07
CA GLU A 249 -11.68 1.32 -24.96
C GLU A 249 -10.25 1.20 -25.47
N ARG A 250 -9.31 0.74 -24.62
CA ARG A 250 -7.92 0.46 -25.02
C ARG A 250 -7.82 -0.56 -26.16
N LYS A 251 -8.78 -1.48 -26.28
CA LYS A 251 -8.83 -2.46 -27.37
C LYS A 251 -9.25 -1.86 -28.73
N LYS A 252 -9.88 -0.67 -28.76
CA LYS A 252 -10.50 -0.08 -29.97
C LYS A 252 -9.54 0.78 -30.83
N GLN A 253 -8.25 0.44 -30.85
CA GLN A 253 -7.12 1.16 -31.48
C GLN A 253 -7.46 2.35 -32.40
N ALA A 254 -6.98 3.53 -32.00
CA ALA A 254 -6.14 4.40 -32.85
C ALA A 254 -5.39 5.40 -31.92
N PRO A 255 -4.31 4.95 -31.24
CA PRO A 255 -3.55 5.75 -30.27
C PRO A 255 -3.16 7.14 -30.79
N GLU A 256 -2.81 7.23 -32.08
CA GLU A 256 -2.32 8.46 -32.72
C GLU A 256 -3.33 9.62 -32.74
N THR A 257 -4.64 9.32 -32.78
CA THR A 257 -5.68 10.37 -32.96
C THR A 257 -5.91 11.25 -31.73
N SER A 258 -5.36 10.89 -30.57
CA SER A 258 -5.56 11.62 -29.31
C SER A 258 -4.25 12.10 -28.66
N VAL A 259 -3.09 11.84 -29.27
CA VAL A 259 -1.78 12.27 -28.75
C VAL A 259 -1.66 13.80 -28.75
N TRP A 260 -2.26 14.48 -29.73
CA TRP A 260 -2.28 15.94 -29.81
C TRP A 260 -2.77 16.60 -28.51
N LEU A 261 -3.70 15.93 -27.80
CA LEU A 261 -4.23 16.39 -26.52
C LEU A 261 -3.13 16.49 -25.44
N LEU A 262 -2.22 15.51 -25.43
CA LEU A 262 -1.11 15.43 -24.47
C LEU A 262 -0.02 16.45 -24.79
N GLU A 263 0.08 16.86 -26.05
CA GLU A 263 1.04 17.86 -26.52
C GLU A 263 0.54 19.30 -26.35
N GLY A 264 -0.77 19.49 -26.22
CA GLY A 264 -1.45 20.77 -26.01
C GLY A 264 -0.96 21.51 -24.77
N SER A 265 -0.90 22.84 -24.88
CA SER A 265 -0.38 23.72 -23.82
C SER A 265 -1.23 23.66 -22.56
N GLU A 266 -2.54 23.52 -22.74
CA GLU A 266 -3.56 23.51 -21.71
C GLU A 266 -3.46 22.23 -20.86
N PHE A 267 -3.27 21.07 -21.50
CA PHE A 267 -3.05 19.81 -20.79
C PHE A 267 -1.73 19.83 -20.01
N LYS A 268 -0.63 20.30 -20.62
CA LYS A 268 0.68 20.42 -19.97
C LYS A 268 0.64 21.36 -18.76
N GLN A 269 -0.04 22.50 -18.88
CA GLN A 269 -0.23 23.44 -17.79
C GLN A 269 -1.12 22.86 -16.69
N TRP A 270 -2.28 22.27 -17.03
CA TRP A 270 -3.16 21.63 -16.05
C TRP A 270 -2.45 20.51 -15.28
N LYS A 271 -1.64 19.69 -15.96
CA LYS A 271 -0.88 18.59 -15.35
C LYS A 271 0.15 19.07 -14.32
N SER A 272 0.76 20.25 -14.50
CA SER A 272 1.78 20.76 -13.58
C SER A 272 1.19 21.14 -12.22
N SER A 273 1.91 20.86 -11.12
CA SER A 273 1.48 21.22 -9.76
C SER A 273 2.16 22.45 -9.17
N VAL A 274 3.36 22.78 -9.66
CA VAL A 274 4.23 23.83 -9.09
C VAL A 274 4.05 25.18 -9.79
N ASP A 275 3.73 25.19 -11.09
CA ASP A 275 3.71 26.40 -11.93
C ASP A 275 2.42 26.56 -12.75
N SER A 276 1.34 25.86 -12.35
CA SER A 276 0.11 25.88 -13.14
C SER A 276 -0.69 27.14 -12.92
N VAL A 277 -0.87 27.91 -13.99
CA VAL A 277 -1.80 29.06 -14.06
C VAL A 277 -3.24 28.58 -14.32
N LEU A 278 -3.43 27.35 -14.79
CA LEU A 278 -4.75 26.82 -15.13
C LEU A 278 -5.42 26.19 -13.90
N PRO A 279 -6.62 26.65 -13.52
CA PRO A 279 -7.37 26.05 -12.42
C PRO A 279 -7.87 24.66 -12.79
N SER A 280 -7.91 23.77 -11.80
CA SER A 280 -8.69 22.53 -11.86
C SER A 280 -10.14 22.83 -11.46
N PRO A 281 -11.16 22.22 -12.09
CA PRO A 281 -11.12 21.14 -13.08
C PRO A 281 -10.90 21.58 -14.54
N LEU A 282 -10.47 20.62 -15.37
CA LEU A 282 -10.37 20.72 -16.83
C LEU A 282 -11.52 19.99 -17.52
N TRP A 283 -12.15 20.60 -18.51
CA TRP A 283 -13.29 20.03 -19.23
C TRP A 283 -12.95 19.62 -20.67
N LEU A 284 -13.14 18.35 -21.02
CA LEU A 284 -13.02 17.84 -22.38
C LEU A 284 -14.37 17.98 -23.08
N GLN A 285 -14.49 19.02 -23.91
CA GLN A 285 -15.71 19.38 -24.61
C GLN A 285 -15.59 18.99 -26.07
N GLU A 286 -16.48 18.13 -26.57
CA GLU A 286 -16.48 17.75 -28.00
C GLU A 286 -17.88 17.43 -28.57
N SER A 287 -18.00 17.45 -29.89
CA SER A 287 -19.21 17.06 -30.61
C SER A 287 -19.48 15.54 -30.55
N PRO A 288 -20.73 15.08 -30.73
CA PRO A 288 -21.04 13.65 -30.85
C PRO A 288 -20.19 12.99 -31.95
N GLY A 289 -19.59 11.83 -31.68
CA GLY A 289 -18.74 11.10 -32.63
C GLY A 289 -17.23 11.29 -32.44
N PHE A 290 -16.79 12.33 -31.71
CA PHE A 290 -15.43 12.40 -31.20
C PHE A 290 -15.29 11.42 -30.03
N ARG A 291 -14.30 10.53 -30.13
CA ARG A 291 -14.05 9.40 -29.22
C ARG A 291 -13.56 9.88 -27.84
N LYS A 292 -14.35 10.67 -27.10
CA LYS A 292 -14.01 11.24 -25.77
C LYS A 292 -13.56 10.18 -24.77
N THR A 293 -14.25 9.06 -24.75
CA THR A 293 -13.90 7.91 -23.92
C THR A 293 -12.52 7.36 -24.27
N ILE A 294 -12.11 7.43 -25.54
CA ILE A 294 -10.73 7.13 -25.95
C ILE A 294 -9.77 8.21 -25.44
N MET A 295 -10.10 9.49 -25.54
CA MET A 295 -9.27 10.58 -24.99
C MET A 295 -9.06 10.42 -23.47
N SER A 296 -10.11 10.12 -22.71
CA SER A 296 -10.02 9.82 -21.28
C SER A 296 -9.12 8.62 -21.03
N SER A 297 -9.24 7.55 -21.83
CA SER A 297 -8.36 6.38 -21.74
C SER A 297 -6.89 6.70 -22.06
N THR A 298 -6.64 7.62 -23.00
CA THR A 298 -5.31 8.10 -23.37
C THR A 298 -4.69 8.93 -22.25
N ILE A 299 -5.46 9.83 -21.62
CA ILE A 299 -5.01 10.59 -20.45
C ILE A 299 -4.66 9.64 -19.30
N ILE A 300 -5.55 8.67 -18.99
CA ILE A 300 -5.32 7.70 -17.91
C ILE A 300 -4.04 6.92 -18.17
N GLU A 301 -3.87 6.36 -19.37
CA GLU A 301 -2.67 5.59 -19.72
C GLU A 301 -1.40 6.44 -19.59
N TYR A 302 -1.42 7.66 -20.13
CA TYR A 302 -0.28 8.56 -20.08
C TYR A 302 0.10 8.91 -18.63
N LEU A 303 -0.87 9.27 -17.79
CA LEU A 303 -0.61 9.62 -16.38
C LEU A 303 -0.10 8.41 -15.60
N GLN A 304 -0.67 7.22 -15.83
CA GLN A 304 -0.23 5.98 -15.17
C GLN A 304 1.19 5.57 -15.58
N GLN A 305 1.53 5.62 -16.88
CA GLN A 305 2.86 5.26 -17.37
C GLN A 305 3.92 6.28 -16.94
N HIS A 306 3.62 7.57 -17.06
CA HIS A 306 4.58 8.64 -16.79
C HIS A 306 4.92 8.77 -15.30
N TYR A 307 4.02 8.35 -14.41
CA TYR A 307 4.22 8.41 -12.96
C TYR A 307 4.32 7.03 -12.29
N GLN A 308 4.53 5.97 -13.06
CA GLN A 308 4.53 4.59 -12.54
C GLN A 308 5.59 4.34 -11.45
N GLU A 309 6.69 5.09 -11.46
CA GLU A 309 7.78 4.97 -10.49
C GLU A 309 7.53 5.74 -9.18
N TYR A 310 6.51 6.61 -9.13
CA TYR A 310 6.20 7.45 -7.97
C TYR A 310 5.04 6.88 -7.17
N ILE A 311 5.34 6.32 -6.00
CA ILE A 311 4.35 5.64 -5.13
C ILE A 311 3.30 6.62 -4.56
N ASP A 312 3.64 7.90 -4.46
CA ASP A 312 2.85 8.97 -3.86
C ASP A 312 2.06 9.81 -4.89
N ARG A 313 2.13 9.46 -6.18
CA ARG A 313 1.37 10.11 -7.27
C ARG A 313 0.35 9.14 -7.85
N VAL A 314 -0.92 9.51 -7.76
CA VAL A 314 -2.02 8.58 -8.05
C VAL A 314 -2.90 9.09 -9.18
N THR A 315 -3.30 8.18 -10.07
CA THR A 315 -4.32 8.43 -11.10
C THR A 315 -5.51 7.51 -10.82
N ILE A 316 -6.64 8.11 -10.43
CA ILE A 316 -7.92 7.41 -10.23
C ILE A 316 -8.91 7.86 -11.29
N TYR A 317 -9.86 7.00 -11.63
CA TYR A 317 -10.78 7.29 -12.73
C TYR A 317 -12.14 6.62 -12.58
N PHE A 318 -13.13 7.15 -13.28
CA PHE A 318 -14.46 6.57 -13.38
C PHE A 318 -15.07 6.80 -14.75
N TYR A 319 -15.79 5.79 -15.26
CA TYR A 319 -16.54 5.88 -16.50
C TYR A 319 -18.02 5.78 -16.18
N PHE A 320 -18.80 6.81 -16.52
CA PHE A 320 -20.25 6.66 -16.53
C PHE A 320 -20.65 5.83 -17.76
N ASP A 321 -21.33 4.71 -17.53
CA ASP A 321 -21.69 3.75 -18.58
C ASP A 321 -23.20 3.52 -18.58
N PRO A 322 -23.92 3.86 -19.66
CA PRO A 322 -25.36 3.63 -19.75
C PRO A 322 -25.73 2.14 -19.76
N ASN A 323 -24.77 1.24 -19.97
CA ASN A 323 -25.00 -0.22 -19.95
C ASN A 323 -24.76 -0.85 -18.57
N ASP A 324 -24.34 -0.08 -17.57
CA ASP A 324 -24.07 -0.56 -16.22
C ASP A 324 -24.73 0.37 -15.20
N GLU A 325 -25.84 -0.05 -14.61
CA GLU A 325 -26.64 0.75 -13.67
C GLU A 325 -25.80 1.25 -12.47
N ARG A 326 -24.84 0.43 -12.02
CA ARG A 326 -23.95 0.82 -10.91
C ARG A 326 -22.95 1.89 -11.32
N LYS A 327 -22.77 2.15 -12.62
CA LYS A 327 -21.92 3.21 -13.16
C LYS A 327 -22.70 4.46 -13.59
N GLN A 328 -23.96 4.59 -13.19
CA GLN A 328 -24.78 5.76 -13.55
C GLN A 328 -25.03 6.72 -12.38
N SER A 329 -24.56 6.42 -11.17
CA SER A 329 -24.86 7.23 -9.98
C SER A 329 -23.62 7.89 -9.35
N LEU A 330 -23.84 9.06 -8.75
CA LEU A 330 -22.83 9.79 -7.99
C LEU A 330 -22.27 8.93 -6.85
N GLU A 331 -23.14 8.26 -6.08
CA GLU A 331 -22.73 7.46 -4.93
C GLU A 331 -21.73 6.37 -5.31
N HIS A 332 -22.03 5.61 -6.37
CA HIS A 332 -21.15 4.53 -6.83
C HIS A 332 -19.84 5.05 -7.44
N MET A 333 -19.87 6.21 -8.09
CA MET A 333 -18.65 6.91 -8.50
C MET A 333 -17.78 7.23 -7.28
N LEU A 334 -18.33 7.85 -6.23
CA LEU A 334 -17.58 8.20 -5.02
C LEU A 334 -16.98 6.96 -4.34
N ARG A 335 -17.76 5.87 -4.24
CA ARG A 335 -17.27 4.58 -3.70
C ARG A 335 -16.08 4.05 -4.50
N SER A 336 -16.17 4.10 -5.83
CA SER A 336 -15.11 3.66 -6.72
C SER A 336 -13.85 4.52 -6.61
N LEU A 337 -13.98 5.84 -6.55
CA LEU A 337 -12.85 6.76 -6.38
C LEU A 337 -12.18 6.58 -5.02
N LEU A 338 -12.96 6.51 -3.93
CA LEU A 338 -12.43 6.27 -2.59
C LEU A 338 -11.72 4.92 -2.51
N TYR A 339 -12.32 3.87 -3.07
CA TYR A 339 -11.71 2.55 -3.13
C TYR A 339 -10.35 2.57 -3.87
N GLN A 340 -10.26 3.26 -5.01
CA GLN A 340 -9.01 3.40 -5.75
C GLN A 340 -7.95 4.14 -4.91
N LEU A 341 -8.28 5.23 -4.22
CA LEU A 341 -7.35 5.91 -3.31
C LEU A 341 -6.83 4.96 -2.21
N LEU A 342 -7.71 4.14 -1.63
CA LEU A 342 -7.34 3.14 -0.62
C LEU A 342 -6.53 1.96 -1.18
N GLN A 343 -6.54 1.72 -2.50
CA GLN A 343 -5.64 0.75 -3.13
C GLN A 343 -4.21 1.29 -3.24
N HIS A 344 -4.06 2.61 -3.33
CA HIS A 344 -2.76 3.28 -3.40
C HIS A 344 -2.25 3.75 -2.03
N SER A 345 -3.05 3.61 -0.98
CA SER A 345 -2.67 3.94 0.40
C SER A 345 -1.92 2.76 1.05
N ALA A 346 -0.81 3.04 1.74
CA ALA A 346 -0.06 2.02 2.47
C ALA A 346 -0.85 1.45 3.67
N THR A 347 -1.69 2.28 4.30
CA THR A 347 -2.58 1.92 5.40
C THR A 347 -3.93 2.61 5.21
N ILE A 348 -5.01 2.10 5.80
CA ILE A 348 -6.31 2.80 5.78
C ILE A 348 -6.18 4.10 6.61
N PRO A 349 -6.50 5.27 6.05
CA PRO A 349 -6.46 6.51 6.81
C PRO A 349 -7.42 6.45 8.00
N LYS A 350 -7.00 6.94 9.18
CA LYS A 350 -7.80 6.89 10.42
C LYS A 350 -9.21 7.47 10.27
N GLY A 351 -9.38 8.48 9.41
CA GLY A 351 -10.69 9.06 9.13
C GLY A 351 -11.65 8.10 8.42
N ILE A 352 -11.14 7.22 7.58
CA ILE A 352 -11.91 6.20 6.85
C ILE A 352 -12.25 5.02 7.78
N GLU A 353 -11.29 4.62 8.62
CA GLU A 353 -11.53 3.61 9.65
C GLU A 353 -12.58 4.07 10.66
N ALA A 354 -12.48 5.30 11.15
CA ALA A 354 -13.49 5.88 12.04
C ALA A 354 -14.88 5.96 11.36
N LEU A 355 -14.92 6.31 10.08
CA LEU A 355 -16.16 6.33 9.31
C LEU A 355 -16.77 4.93 9.20
N PHE A 356 -15.97 3.90 8.96
CA PHE A 356 -16.44 2.52 8.94
C PHE A 356 -17.00 2.06 10.29
N LEU A 357 -16.27 2.31 11.38
CA LEU A 357 -16.69 1.95 12.74
C LEU A 357 -17.98 2.68 13.15
N SER A 358 -18.11 3.96 12.81
CA SER A 358 -19.32 4.75 13.12
C SER A 358 -20.56 4.28 12.35
N HIS A 359 -20.39 3.48 11.30
CA HIS A 359 -21.47 2.90 10.50
C HIS A 359 -21.67 1.41 10.83
N GLN A 360 -21.63 1.09 12.13
CA GLN A 360 -21.85 -0.25 12.66
C GLN A 360 -20.89 -1.27 12.03
N SER A 361 -19.62 -0.89 11.89
CA SER A 361 -18.58 -1.76 11.31
C SER A 361 -18.98 -2.36 9.96
N GLY A 362 -19.68 -1.58 9.14
CA GLY A 362 -20.04 -1.94 7.77
C GLY A 362 -21.47 -2.42 7.55
N GLU A 363 -22.32 -2.48 8.58
CA GLU A 363 -23.74 -2.84 8.40
C GLU A 363 -24.56 -1.72 7.73
N LYS A 364 -24.15 -0.46 7.90
CA LYS A 364 -24.80 0.70 7.28
C LYS A 364 -23.89 1.36 6.26
N GLN A 365 -24.49 1.88 5.20
CA GLN A 365 -23.76 2.60 4.16
C GLN A 365 -23.56 4.08 4.53
N PRO A 366 -22.40 4.69 4.18
CA PRO A 366 -22.13 6.09 4.47
C PRO A 366 -22.92 7.00 3.52
N SER A 367 -23.21 8.22 3.96
CA SER A 367 -23.86 9.21 3.11
C SER A 367 -22.93 9.75 2.01
N ILE A 368 -23.50 10.34 0.97
CA ILE A 368 -22.76 11.03 -0.12
C ILE A 368 -21.80 12.08 0.47
N HIS A 369 -22.26 12.88 1.43
CA HIS A 369 -21.42 13.89 2.07
C HIS A 369 -20.22 13.28 2.81
N ALA A 370 -20.44 12.18 3.53
CA ALA A 370 -19.37 11.47 4.23
C ALA A 370 -18.35 10.88 3.26
N LEU A 371 -18.79 10.36 2.11
CA LEU A 371 -17.90 9.86 1.05
C LEU A 371 -17.06 10.97 0.41
N ILE A 372 -17.65 12.13 0.14
CA ILE A 372 -16.94 13.30 -0.39
C ILE A 372 -15.86 13.77 0.59
N GLU A 373 -16.20 13.86 1.88
CA GLU A 373 -15.26 14.27 2.93
C GLU A 373 -14.14 13.23 3.13
N ALA A 374 -14.46 11.94 3.02
CA ALA A 374 -13.50 10.85 3.03
C ALA A 374 -12.50 10.97 1.87
N ILE A 375 -12.97 11.21 0.64
CA ILE A 375 -12.10 11.46 -0.52
C ILE A 375 -11.23 12.70 -0.29
N ARG A 376 -11.82 13.80 0.19
CA ARG A 376 -11.08 15.04 0.46
C ARG A 376 -9.90 14.81 1.40
N LYS A 377 -10.10 14.05 2.47
CA LYS A 377 -9.04 13.69 3.43
C LYS A 377 -8.02 12.74 2.80
N ALA A 378 -8.46 11.69 2.11
CA ALA A 378 -7.57 10.72 1.48
C ALA A 378 -6.65 11.35 0.42
N VAL A 379 -7.14 12.37 -0.30
CA VAL A 379 -6.32 13.14 -1.27
C VAL A 379 -5.13 13.82 -0.61
N GLN A 380 -5.20 14.18 0.68
CA GLN A 380 -4.12 14.88 1.38
C GLN A 380 -2.90 13.98 1.66
N ASP A 381 -3.06 12.66 1.60
CA ASP A 381 -1.99 11.70 1.87
C ASP A 381 -1.05 11.48 0.66
N PHE A 382 -1.37 12.08 -0.48
CA PHE A 382 -0.63 11.92 -1.74
C PHE A 382 0.02 13.24 -2.17
N SER A 383 1.22 13.16 -2.76
CA SER A 383 1.87 14.36 -3.30
C SER A 383 1.19 14.87 -4.56
N GLN A 384 0.50 14.00 -5.30
CA GLN A 384 -0.32 14.38 -6.44
C GLN A 384 -1.45 13.36 -6.67
N VAL A 385 -2.66 13.85 -6.91
CA VAL A 385 -3.83 13.04 -7.32
C VAL A 385 -4.42 13.60 -8.61
N TYR A 386 -4.59 12.73 -9.60
CA TYR A 386 -5.33 12.99 -10.82
C TYR A 386 -6.64 12.20 -10.81
N ILE A 387 -7.76 12.87 -11.03
CA ILE A 387 -9.08 12.26 -11.17
C ILE A 387 -9.55 12.45 -12.61
N VAL A 388 -9.89 11.35 -13.28
CA VAL A 388 -10.47 11.36 -14.63
C VAL A 388 -11.91 10.86 -14.58
N LEU A 389 -12.88 11.70 -14.89
CA LEU A 389 -14.29 11.32 -14.99
C LEU A 389 -14.76 11.35 -16.44
N ASP A 390 -15.11 10.20 -16.99
CA ASP A 390 -15.59 10.11 -18.37
C ASP A 390 -17.12 10.09 -18.44
N ALA A 391 -17.66 10.81 -19.43
CA ALA A 391 -19.05 10.78 -19.84
C ALA A 391 -20.06 11.26 -18.79
N LEU A 392 -19.85 12.41 -18.13
CA LEU A 392 -20.72 12.92 -17.06
C LEU A 392 -22.23 12.92 -17.39
N HIS A 393 -22.60 13.19 -18.64
CA HIS A 393 -23.97 13.15 -19.16
C HIS A 393 -24.71 11.81 -18.96
N GLU A 394 -23.99 10.70 -18.81
CA GLU A 394 -24.57 9.38 -18.54
C GLU A 394 -24.83 9.16 -17.03
N CYS A 395 -24.62 10.18 -16.18
CA CYS A 395 -24.98 10.14 -14.77
C CYS A 395 -26.47 10.44 -14.55
N ALA A 396 -27.20 9.50 -13.96
CA ALA A 396 -28.60 9.63 -13.57
C ALA A 396 -28.83 10.75 -12.53
N ASN A 397 -27.85 11.03 -11.68
CA ASN A 397 -27.88 12.09 -10.65
C ASN A 397 -27.01 13.29 -11.05
N LEU A 398 -27.04 13.71 -12.32
CA LEU A 398 -26.17 14.76 -12.85
C LEU A 398 -26.18 16.08 -12.05
N PRO A 399 -27.32 16.64 -11.61
CA PRO A 399 -27.33 17.86 -10.78
C PRO A 399 -26.54 17.71 -9.48
N GLU A 400 -26.72 16.58 -8.77
CA GLU A 400 -26.01 16.29 -7.53
C GLU A 400 -24.51 16.11 -7.78
N LEU A 401 -24.13 15.43 -8.87
CA LEU A 401 -22.72 15.26 -9.26
C LEU A 401 -22.05 16.62 -9.48
N LEU A 402 -22.69 17.52 -10.23
CA LEU A 402 -22.16 18.85 -10.50
C LEU A 402 -22.03 19.69 -9.21
N LEU A 403 -23.09 19.77 -8.40
CA LEU A 403 -23.10 20.58 -7.18
C LEU A 403 -22.25 20.01 -6.05
N ASN A 404 -22.44 18.73 -5.74
CA ASN A 404 -21.89 18.16 -4.51
C ASN A 404 -20.45 17.69 -4.71
N PHE A 405 -20.06 17.25 -5.91
CA PHE A 405 -18.71 16.76 -6.16
C PHE A 405 -17.87 17.75 -6.96
N VAL A 406 -18.27 18.11 -8.18
CA VAL A 406 -17.44 18.96 -9.05
C VAL A 406 -17.19 20.34 -8.42
N GLN A 407 -18.25 20.98 -7.91
CA GLN A 407 -18.11 22.27 -7.22
C GLN A 407 -17.30 22.16 -5.91
N ALA A 408 -17.46 21.06 -5.17
CA ALA A 408 -16.73 20.84 -3.94
C ALA A 408 -15.22 20.68 -4.21
N VAL A 409 -14.85 19.86 -5.19
CA VAL A 409 -13.45 19.67 -5.61
C VAL A 409 -12.81 20.98 -6.02
N ALA A 410 -13.51 21.82 -6.80
CA ALA A 410 -13.01 23.15 -7.17
C ALA A 410 -12.79 24.07 -5.96
N ARG A 411 -13.59 23.91 -4.89
CA ARG A 411 -13.52 24.72 -3.66
C ARG A 411 -12.54 24.19 -2.61
N TRP A 412 -12.05 22.96 -2.74
CA TRP A 412 -11.11 22.39 -1.76
C TRP A 412 -9.78 23.12 -1.70
N ASN A 413 -9.45 23.93 -2.72
CA ASN A 413 -8.17 24.62 -2.83
C ASN A 413 -6.96 23.67 -2.63
N ALA A 414 -7.09 22.45 -3.16
CA ALA A 414 -6.10 21.39 -3.02
C ALA A 414 -5.09 21.47 -4.17
N PRO A 415 -3.85 21.98 -3.95
CA PRO A 415 -2.89 22.21 -5.03
C PRO A 415 -2.38 20.90 -5.64
N ASN A 416 -2.40 19.81 -4.86
CA ASN A 416 -2.02 18.47 -5.27
C ASN A 416 -3.13 17.70 -6.01
N LEU A 417 -4.32 18.29 -6.21
CA LEU A 417 -5.45 17.64 -6.88
C LEU A 417 -5.68 18.23 -8.27
N ARG A 418 -5.89 17.36 -9.25
CA ARG A 418 -6.25 17.71 -10.62
C ARG A 418 -7.42 16.85 -11.09
N LEU A 419 -8.51 17.50 -11.48
CA LEU A 419 -9.71 16.85 -12.01
C LEU A 419 -9.83 17.16 -13.50
N VAL A 420 -10.04 16.13 -14.32
CA VAL A 420 -10.43 16.25 -15.73
C VAL A 420 -11.73 15.48 -15.97
N MET A 421 -12.62 16.06 -16.76
CA MET A 421 -13.95 15.52 -16.99
C MET A 421 -14.30 15.53 -18.47
N SER A 422 -14.97 14.49 -18.97
CA SER A 422 -15.52 14.47 -20.33
C SER A 422 -17.05 14.44 -20.28
N SER A 423 -17.71 15.13 -21.21
CA SER A 423 -19.18 15.10 -21.32
C SER A 423 -19.65 15.47 -22.72
N ARG A 424 -20.88 15.09 -23.10
CA ARG A 424 -21.58 15.75 -24.20
C ARG A 424 -21.84 17.23 -23.87
N ARG A 425 -21.99 18.05 -24.91
CA ARG A 425 -22.35 19.47 -24.80
C ARG A 425 -23.85 19.60 -24.53
N GLU A 426 -24.31 19.02 -23.42
CA GLU A 426 -25.66 19.23 -22.95
C GLU A 426 -25.76 20.57 -22.22
N ILE A 427 -26.91 21.24 -22.36
CA ILE A 427 -27.06 22.63 -21.94
C ILE A 427 -26.79 22.83 -20.46
N ASP A 428 -27.23 21.92 -19.60
CA ASP A 428 -27.03 21.96 -18.15
C ASP A 428 -25.55 21.83 -17.79
N ILE A 429 -24.86 20.90 -18.45
CA ILE A 429 -23.43 20.67 -18.23
C ILE A 429 -22.63 21.87 -18.74
N TRP A 430 -23.00 22.42 -19.90
CA TRP A 430 -22.35 23.61 -20.45
C TRP A 430 -22.57 24.83 -19.56
N LEU A 431 -23.80 25.10 -19.11
CA LEU A 431 -24.08 26.22 -18.20
C LEU A 431 -23.25 26.14 -16.91
N PHE A 432 -23.08 24.92 -16.39
CA PHE A 432 -22.31 24.69 -15.16
C PHE A 432 -20.80 24.75 -15.39
N LEU A 433 -20.30 24.20 -16.49
CA LEU A 433 -18.86 24.03 -16.74
C LEU A 433 -18.22 25.13 -17.59
N ARG A 434 -18.99 26.02 -18.23
CA ARG A 434 -18.47 27.10 -19.11
C ARG A 434 -17.44 28.03 -18.46
N GLY A 435 -17.39 28.11 -17.13
CA GLY A 435 -16.42 28.90 -16.38
C GLY A 435 -15.07 28.21 -16.13
N TYR A 436 -14.94 26.92 -16.47
CA TYR A 436 -13.70 26.16 -16.30
C TYR A 436 -12.92 26.07 -17.62
N PRO A 437 -11.58 25.88 -17.56
CA PRO A 437 -10.78 25.63 -18.75
C PRO A 437 -11.30 24.42 -19.54
N SER A 438 -11.34 24.55 -20.87
CA SER A 438 -11.78 23.47 -21.77
C SER A 438 -10.73 23.11 -22.80
N LEU A 439 -10.53 21.82 -23.07
CA LEU A 439 -9.79 21.33 -24.24
C LEU A 439 -10.77 21.06 -25.37
N GLN A 440 -10.51 21.68 -26.53
CA GLN A 440 -11.24 21.46 -27.78
C GLN A 440 -10.27 20.88 -28.83
N GLY A 441 -10.74 19.88 -29.55
CA GLY A 441 -10.16 19.32 -30.75
C GLY A 441 -9.92 20.41 -31.78
N ASP A 442 -8.69 20.47 -32.26
CA ASP A 442 -8.26 21.49 -33.20
C ASP A 442 -9.03 21.34 -34.53
N ARG A 443 -10.14 22.08 -34.63
CA ARG A 443 -10.72 22.66 -35.85
C ARG A 443 -11.90 23.53 -35.47
N LYS A 444 -11.75 24.84 -35.71
CA LYS A 444 -12.84 25.74 -36.12
C LYS A 444 -13.81 24.96 -37.03
N LEU A 445 -14.93 24.44 -36.52
CA LEU A 445 -16.13 24.04 -37.27
C LEU A 445 -17.25 23.59 -36.31
N LEU A 446 -18.21 24.52 -36.13
CA LEU A 446 -19.67 24.30 -36.04
C LEU A 446 -20.25 23.58 -34.80
N HIS A 447 -20.62 24.36 -33.79
CA HIS A 447 -21.99 24.85 -33.60
C HIS A 447 -21.92 26.03 -32.61
N GLY A 448 -22.64 27.12 -32.92
CA GLY A 448 -22.70 28.32 -32.06
C GLY A 448 -23.09 27.99 -30.63
N GLU A 449 -22.87 28.93 -29.71
CA GLU A 449 -23.40 28.79 -28.35
C GLU A 449 -24.90 28.48 -28.41
N PRO A 450 -25.43 27.61 -27.52
CA PRO A 450 -26.86 27.30 -27.49
C PRO A 450 -27.63 28.61 -27.45
N THR A 451 -28.57 28.80 -28.37
CA THR A 451 -29.34 30.04 -28.40
C THR A 451 -30.12 30.18 -27.09
N PHE A 452 -30.29 31.41 -26.62
CA PHE A 452 -31.03 31.70 -25.38
C PHE A 452 -32.40 30.98 -25.34
N MET A 453 -33.05 30.83 -26.49
CA MET A 453 -34.32 30.11 -26.63
C MET A 453 -34.21 28.60 -26.38
N GLU A 454 -33.14 27.95 -26.86
CA GLU A 454 -32.86 26.53 -26.58
C GLU A 454 -32.56 26.31 -25.10
N VAL A 455 -31.79 27.22 -24.49
CA VAL A 455 -31.54 27.22 -23.04
C VAL A 455 -32.86 27.33 -22.29
N LYS A 456 -33.70 28.29 -22.65
CA LYS A 456 -34.98 28.57 -22.01
C LYS A 456 -35.96 27.40 -22.07
N GLN A 457 -36.16 26.82 -23.24
CA GLN A 457 -37.08 25.69 -23.41
C GLN A 457 -36.64 24.46 -22.60
N ARG A 458 -35.33 24.16 -22.58
CA ARG A 458 -34.80 22.97 -21.91
C ARG A 458 -34.78 23.11 -20.39
N VAL A 459 -34.45 24.30 -19.87
CA VAL A 459 -34.54 24.60 -18.44
C VAL A 459 -36.00 24.48 -17.97
N GLN A 460 -36.96 25.05 -18.72
CA GLN A 460 -38.38 24.96 -18.40
C GLN A 460 -38.89 23.51 -18.37
N HIS A 461 -38.50 22.70 -19.35
CA HIS A 461 -38.86 21.28 -19.41
C HIS A 461 -38.29 20.45 -18.24
N ARG A 462 -37.10 20.77 -17.73
CA ARG A 462 -36.55 20.09 -16.54
C ARG A 462 -37.20 20.55 -15.25
N LEU A 463 -37.50 21.85 -15.12
CA LEU A 463 -38.21 22.38 -13.96
C LEU A 463 -39.61 21.77 -13.81
N SER A 464 -40.30 21.48 -14.91
CA SER A 464 -41.58 20.76 -14.88
C SER A 464 -41.42 19.29 -14.44
N TYR A 465 -40.41 18.58 -14.96
CA TYR A 465 -40.15 17.18 -14.60
C TYR A 465 -39.73 17.00 -13.12
N ASP A 466 -38.91 17.91 -12.58
CA ASP A 466 -38.53 17.93 -11.17
C ASP A 466 -39.72 18.25 -10.24
N ASN A 467 -40.73 19.00 -10.73
CA ASN A 467 -41.96 19.27 -9.98
C ASN A 467 -42.88 18.04 -9.92
N GLU A 468 -42.93 17.23 -10.97
CA GLU A 468 -43.72 15.98 -11.00
C GLU A 468 -43.08 14.84 -10.18
N SER A 469 -41.74 14.81 -10.09
CA SER A 469 -41.00 13.76 -9.38
C SER A 469 -40.75 14.03 -7.88
N GLY A 470 -41.23 15.14 -7.33
CA GLY A 470 -41.12 15.47 -5.90
C GLY A 470 -39.72 15.91 -5.43
N ARG A 471 -38.76 16.13 -6.34
CA ARG A 471 -37.35 16.47 -6.04
C ARG A 471 -37.10 17.97 -5.79
N ARG A 472 -38.15 18.72 -5.42
CA ARG A 472 -38.19 20.20 -5.42
C ARG A 472 -37.09 20.86 -4.56
N ASP A 473 -36.78 20.28 -3.39
CA ASP A 473 -35.90 20.90 -2.39
C ASP A 473 -34.40 20.56 -2.58
N GLN A 474 -34.05 19.46 -3.24
CA GLN A 474 -32.66 19.01 -3.37
C GLN A 474 -31.86 19.78 -4.44
N ASN A 475 -32.54 20.44 -5.38
CA ASN A 475 -31.94 21.14 -6.54
C ASN A 475 -32.08 22.67 -6.50
N ALA A 476 -32.45 23.28 -5.36
CA ALA A 476 -32.77 24.70 -5.27
C ALA A 476 -31.64 25.63 -5.77
N ASP A 477 -30.37 25.28 -5.54
CA ASP A 477 -29.21 26.09 -5.98
C ASP A 477 -28.93 25.95 -7.48
N LEU A 478 -29.11 24.75 -8.07
CA LEU A 478 -29.03 24.56 -9.52
C LEU A 478 -30.19 25.29 -10.21
N ARG A 479 -31.40 25.18 -9.64
CA ARG A 479 -32.58 25.92 -10.11
C ARG A 479 -32.36 27.41 -10.07
N LYS A 480 -31.85 27.96 -8.96
CA LYS A 480 -31.56 29.40 -8.84
C LYS A 480 -30.51 29.86 -9.85
N LYS A 481 -29.48 29.05 -10.13
CA LYS A 481 -28.49 29.34 -11.19
C LYS A 481 -29.09 29.24 -12.61
N MET A 482 -29.98 28.27 -12.84
CA MET A 482 -30.71 28.12 -14.10
C MET A 482 -31.68 29.28 -14.31
N GLU A 483 -32.49 29.63 -13.30
CA GLU A 483 -33.41 30.78 -13.30
C GLU A 483 -32.66 32.10 -13.44
N HIS A 484 -31.50 32.26 -12.80
CA HIS A 484 -30.63 33.41 -12.99
C HIS A 484 -30.05 33.48 -14.41
N ALA A 485 -29.68 32.34 -15.02
CA ALA A 485 -29.28 32.29 -16.43
C ALA A 485 -30.44 32.60 -17.39
N LEU A 486 -31.69 32.31 -17.00
CA LEU A 486 -32.89 32.75 -17.73
C LEU A 486 -33.21 34.24 -17.52
N ALA A 487 -32.87 34.80 -16.35
CA ALA A 487 -33.13 36.19 -15.98
C ALA A 487 -32.10 37.16 -16.59
N LEU A 488 -30.85 36.74 -16.76
CA LEU A 488 -29.77 37.51 -17.40
C LEU A 488 -29.88 37.54 -18.95
N GLY A 489 -31.09 37.49 -19.52
CA GLY A 489 -31.27 37.51 -20.96
C GLY A 489 -30.47 38.64 -21.62
N ASP A 490 -29.68 38.29 -22.64
CA ASP A 490 -28.95 39.14 -23.61
C ASP A 490 -28.12 40.35 -23.11
N GLU A 491 -28.00 40.62 -21.81
CA GLU A 491 -27.11 41.68 -21.33
C GLU A 491 -25.70 41.14 -21.07
N GLY A 492 -24.97 40.88 -22.17
CA GLY A 492 -23.52 40.70 -22.18
C GLY A 492 -23.04 39.36 -22.70
N MET A 493 -23.30 39.08 -23.99
CA MET A 493 -22.50 38.14 -24.79
C MET A 493 -21.42 38.91 -25.56
#